data_AF-A0A2N2FH30-F1
#
_entry.id   AF-A0A2N2FH30-F1
#
_cell.length_a   1.000
_cell.length_b   1.000
_cell.length_c   1.000
_cell.angle_alpha   90.00
_cell.angle_beta   90.00
_cell.angle_gamma   90.00
#
_symmetry.space_group_name_H-M   'P 1'
#
loop_
_entity.id
_entity.type
_entity.pdbx_description
1 polymer ?
#
loop_
_entity_poly.entity_id
_entity_poly.type
_entity_poly.pdbx_seq_one_letter_code
_entity_poly.pdbx_strand_id
1 'polypeptide(L)'
;MAQKPPYAIGGEPGFFTQGDPVQGLPATVPGQDFLNRIQEEICNVILASGRPLDGADDTQLVSSIMDIIAAHAPTIGPASTTEAGIVERATAEEVINGEDAARYVCPADLMAALVAGLAGVARVGAVNAYTRQQYAALVSRVGASGAQAVERRVRRGSAHRAHCWQAAADQRRVCHHSGGHVHGARGRGPGGLACTSRRFAACLRC
;
A
#
# COMPACT_ATOMS: atom_id res chain seq x y z
N MET A 1 7.38 29.49 34.01
CA MET A 1 6.74 30.42 34.96
C MET A 1 7.20 30.03 36.36
N ALA A 2 8.03 30.82 37.02
CA ALA A 2 8.25 30.74 38.47
C ALA A 2 7.67 32.05 39.03
N GLN A 3 6.87 32.05 40.09
CA GLN A 3 7.34 31.63 41.40
C GLN A 3 6.15 31.26 42.29
N LYS A 4 6.25 30.14 43.01
CA LYS A 4 5.26 29.70 44.01
C LYS A 4 5.24 30.70 45.18
N PRO A 5 4.14 31.43 45.41
CA PRO A 5 4.02 32.36 46.53
C PRO A 5 3.59 31.64 47.81
N PRO A 6 3.72 32.31 48.97
CA PRO A 6 4.01 31.64 50.24
C PRO A 6 2.80 30.93 50.87
N TYR A 7 3.03 29.79 51.51
CA TYR A 7 2.07 29.18 52.44
C TYR A 7 2.25 29.75 53.85
N ALA A 8 1.18 30.27 54.45
CA ALA A 8 0.96 30.53 55.89
C ALA A 8 -0.47 31.13 56.01
N ILE A 9 -1.30 30.93 57.05
CA ILE A 9 -1.07 30.86 58.50
C ILE A 9 -1.92 29.72 59.11
N GLY A 10 -1.31 28.90 59.98
CA GLY A 10 -1.98 28.06 61.00
C GLY A 10 -2.41 26.64 60.60
N GLY A 11 -1.93 25.63 61.35
CA GLY A 11 -2.19 24.21 61.10
C GLY A 11 -3.62 23.77 61.46
N GLU A 12 -4.43 23.57 60.42
CA GLU A 12 -5.69 22.83 60.49
C GLU A 12 -5.41 21.34 60.77
N PRO A 13 -6.33 20.59 61.41
CA PRO A 13 -6.17 19.14 61.58
C PRO A 13 -5.90 18.45 60.23
N GLY A 14 -4.68 17.93 60.05
CA GLY A 14 -4.24 17.27 58.81
C GLY A 14 -3.25 18.05 57.93
N PHE A 15 -2.82 19.27 58.30
CA PHE A 15 -1.86 20.06 57.53
C PHE A 15 -0.60 20.45 58.33
N PHE A 16 0.56 20.50 57.66
CA PHE A 16 1.81 20.98 58.24
C PHE A 16 1.78 22.49 58.49
N THR A 17 2.28 22.95 59.64
CA THR A 17 2.48 24.38 59.95
C THR A 17 3.96 24.72 60.02
N GLN A 18 4.33 25.92 59.55
CA GLN A 18 5.69 26.48 59.72
C GLN A 18 5.95 26.96 61.17
N GLY A 19 4.92 26.91 62.02
CA GLY A 19 4.96 27.49 63.35
C GLY A 19 4.80 29.00 63.32
N ASP A 20 4.50 29.59 64.48
CA ASP A 20 4.50 31.03 64.71
C ASP A 20 5.11 31.29 66.09
N PRO A 21 6.38 31.74 66.17
CA PRO A 21 7.04 32.02 67.45
C PRO A 21 6.45 33.23 68.19
N VAL A 22 5.73 34.13 67.51
CA VAL A 22 5.05 35.29 68.14
C VAL A 22 3.77 34.83 68.84
N GLN A 23 3.07 33.85 68.26
CA GLN A 23 1.87 33.23 68.85
C GLN A 23 2.17 31.98 69.69
N GLY A 24 3.43 31.56 69.81
CA GLY A 24 3.84 30.37 70.55
C GLY A 24 3.43 29.04 69.89
N LEU A 25 3.13 29.04 68.59
CA LEU A 25 2.77 27.85 67.82
C LEU A 25 4.04 27.13 67.34
N PRO A 26 4.32 25.89 67.76
CA PRO A 26 5.47 25.15 67.24
C PRO A 26 5.27 24.76 65.77
N ALA A 27 6.37 24.71 65.02
CA ALA A 27 6.36 24.18 63.66
C ALA A 27 6.10 22.67 63.67
N THR A 28 5.41 22.16 62.64
CA THR A 28 5.33 20.72 62.46
C THR A 28 6.68 20.22 61.97
N VAL A 29 7.26 19.29 62.71
CA VAL A 29 8.43 18.53 62.28
C VAL A 29 7.93 17.18 61.81
N PRO A 30 7.89 16.90 60.49
CA PRO A 30 7.53 15.58 60.00
C PRO A 30 8.55 14.58 60.57
N GLY A 31 8.07 13.62 61.34
CA GLY A 31 8.92 12.56 61.88
C GLY A 31 9.46 11.65 60.78
N GLN A 32 10.48 10.86 61.12
CA GLN A 32 11.05 9.84 60.21
C GLN A 32 9.95 8.94 59.63
N ASP A 33 8.93 8.59 60.40
CA ASP A 33 7.87 7.68 59.97
C ASP A 33 7.05 8.26 58.82
N PHE A 34 6.84 9.57 58.81
CA PHE A 34 6.14 10.25 57.71
C PHE A 34 6.96 10.20 56.41
N LEU A 35 8.25 10.55 56.49
CA LEU A 35 9.12 10.57 55.31
C LEU A 35 9.38 9.16 54.77
N ASN A 36 9.58 8.20 55.67
CA ASN A 36 9.73 6.79 55.31
C ASN A 36 8.45 6.28 54.64
N ARG A 37 7.26 6.65 55.13
CA ARG A 37 6.00 6.24 54.49
C ARG A 37 5.90 6.75 53.06
N ILE A 38 6.18 8.03 52.82
CA ILE A 38 6.16 8.60 51.47
C ILE A 38 7.21 7.95 50.57
N GLN A 39 8.41 7.72 51.09
CA GLN A 39 9.47 7.04 50.36
C GLN A 39 9.02 5.64 49.94
N GLU A 40 8.46 4.85 50.85
CA GLU A 40 7.98 3.50 50.55
C GLU A 40 6.89 3.49 49.48
N GLU A 41 5.92 4.42 49.50
CA GLU A 41 4.90 4.51 48.44
C GLU A 41 5.52 4.79 47.06
N ILE A 42 6.54 5.66 46.99
CA ILE A 42 7.25 5.96 45.73
C ILE A 42 8.09 4.76 45.29
N CYS A 43 8.84 4.14 46.21
CA CYS A 43 9.65 2.96 45.94
C CYS A 43 8.79 1.79 45.47
N ASN A 44 7.60 1.60 46.03
CA ASN A 44 6.66 0.56 45.62
C ASN A 44 6.22 0.74 44.16
N VAL A 45 5.97 1.97 43.70
CA VAL A 45 5.65 2.24 42.28
C VAL A 45 6.83 1.89 41.37
N ILE A 46 8.06 2.23 41.78
CA ILE A 46 9.26 1.94 40.98
C ILE A 46 9.53 0.43 40.91
N LEU A 47 9.39 -0.28 42.02
CA LEU A 47 9.57 -1.73 42.05
C LEU A 47 8.46 -2.44 41.26
N ALA A 48 7.22 -1.93 41.30
CA ALA A 48 6.10 -2.48 40.53
C ALA A 48 6.30 -2.35 39.01
N SER A 49 7.06 -1.36 38.53
CA SER A 49 7.44 -1.24 37.12
C SER A 49 8.55 -2.21 36.71
N GLY A 50 9.19 -2.89 37.67
CA GLY A 50 10.32 -3.78 37.45
C GLY A 50 11.70 -3.10 37.44
N ARG A 51 11.76 -1.79 37.77
CA ARG A 51 13.03 -1.05 37.86
C ARG A 51 13.67 -1.23 39.26
N PRO A 52 15.00 -1.37 39.36
CA PRO A 52 15.68 -1.31 40.65
C PRO A 52 15.71 0.14 41.18
N LEU A 53 15.73 0.30 42.51
CA LEU A 53 15.86 1.63 43.14
C LEU A 53 17.27 2.20 42.92
N ASP A 54 17.33 3.46 42.50
CA ASP A 54 18.58 4.21 42.30
C ASP A 54 18.39 5.64 42.81
N GLY A 55 19.02 5.94 43.95
CA GLY A 55 18.97 7.27 44.56
C GLY A 55 19.71 8.36 43.78
N ALA A 56 20.44 8.01 42.72
CA ALA A 56 21.09 8.97 41.82
C ALA A 56 20.23 9.34 40.59
N ASP A 57 19.10 8.66 40.37
CA ASP A 57 18.23 8.87 39.22
C ASP A 57 16.93 9.61 39.61
N ASP A 58 16.89 10.92 39.35
CA ASP A 58 15.70 11.75 39.59
C ASP A 58 14.56 11.50 38.59
N THR A 59 14.74 10.58 37.63
CA THR A 59 13.75 10.24 36.60
C THR A 59 13.07 8.89 36.84
N GLN A 60 13.38 8.19 37.94
CA GLN A 60 12.86 6.83 38.18
C GLN A 60 11.33 6.78 38.25
N LEU A 61 10.71 7.73 38.96
CA LEU A 61 9.27 7.73 39.16
C LEU A 61 8.53 7.94 37.83
N VAL A 62 8.96 8.93 37.03
CA VAL A 62 8.32 9.20 35.74
C VAL A 62 8.51 8.04 34.76
N SER A 63 9.71 7.47 34.70
CA SER A 63 9.99 6.31 33.84
C SER A 63 9.13 5.10 34.22
N SER A 64 9.02 4.82 35.53
CA SER A 64 8.21 3.72 36.05
C SER A 64 6.73 3.84 35.71
N ILE A 65 6.17 5.06 35.82
CA ILE A 65 4.77 5.32 35.44
C ILE A 65 4.57 5.07 33.94
N MET A 66 5.50 5.52 33.09
CA MET A 66 5.41 5.28 31.65
C MET A 66 5.49 3.79 31.31
N ASP A 67 6.36 3.04 31.99
CA ASP A 67 6.50 1.59 31.81
C ASP A 67 5.21 0.85 32.23
N ILE A 68 4.63 1.21 33.38
CA ILE A 68 3.35 0.63 33.85
C ILE A 68 2.22 0.92 32.85
N ILE A 69 2.13 2.15 32.35
CA ILE A 69 1.12 2.52 31.34
C ILE A 69 1.34 1.73 30.05
N ALA A 70 2.57 1.64 29.56
CA ALA A 70 2.89 0.90 28.35
C ALA A 70 2.58 -0.60 28.49
N ALA A 71 2.84 -1.20 29.66
CA ALA A 71 2.54 -2.60 29.94
C ALA A 71 1.03 -2.91 29.98
N HIS A 72 0.20 -1.92 30.31
CA HIS A 72 -1.26 -2.07 30.37
C HIS A 72 -2.00 -1.46 29.18
N ALA A 73 -1.28 -0.79 28.28
CA ALA A 73 -1.86 -0.28 27.04
C ALA A 73 -2.24 -1.47 26.15
N PRO A 74 -3.51 -1.60 25.73
CA PRO A 74 -3.90 -2.70 24.85
C PRO A 74 -3.20 -2.54 23.50
N THR A 75 -2.35 -3.51 23.14
CA THR A 75 -1.81 -3.60 21.78
C THR A 75 -2.89 -4.21 20.90
N ILE A 76 -3.59 -3.38 20.13
CA ILE A 76 -4.57 -3.86 19.15
C ILE A 76 -3.82 -4.17 17.84
N GLY A 77 -3.76 -5.45 17.48
CA GLY A 77 -3.11 -5.90 16.24
C GLY A 77 -3.93 -5.56 14.98
N PRO A 78 -3.40 -5.86 13.78
CA PRO A 78 -4.17 -5.77 12.55
C PRO A 78 -5.34 -6.75 12.58
N ALA A 79 -6.47 -6.36 12.00
CA ALA A 79 -7.62 -7.25 11.86
C ALA A 79 -7.27 -8.44 10.96
N SER A 80 -7.80 -9.61 11.30
CA SER A 80 -7.70 -10.82 10.48
C SER A 80 -9.07 -11.47 10.32
N THR A 81 -9.14 -12.58 9.58
CA THR A 81 -10.38 -13.35 9.43
C THR A 81 -10.80 -14.08 10.71
N THR A 82 -9.88 -14.21 11.68
CA THR A 82 -10.09 -14.97 12.92
C THR A 82 -10.04 -14.09 14.17
N GLU A 83 -9.49 -12.88 14.07
CA GLU A 83 -9.27 -11.98 15.20
C GLU A 83 -9.61 -10.53 14.83
N ALA A 84 -10.33 -9.84 15.71
CA ALA A 84 -10.63 -8.42 15.55
C ALA A 84 -9.37 -7.57 15.74
N GLY A 85 -9.28 -6.46 14.99
CA GLY A 85 -8.13 -5.56 15.05
C GLY A 85 -8.37 -4.26 14.31
N ILE A 86 -7.30 -3.50 14.11
CA ILE A 86 -7.32 -2.26 13.32
C ILE A 86 -7.16 -2.60 11.84
N VAL A 87 -7.87 -1.89 10.97
CA VAL A 87 -7.82 -2.08 9.52
C VAL A 87 -7.67 -0.75 8.80
N GLU A 88 -6.79 -0.69 7.81
CA GLU A 88 -6.64 0.46 6.92
C GLU A 88 -7.68 0.42 5.79
N ARG A 89 -8.04 1.59 5.26
CA ARG A 89 -8.93 1.69 4.10
C ARG A 89 -8.17 1.35 2.83
N ALA A 90 -8.76 0.52 1.98
CA ALA A 90 -8.20 0.20 0.66
C ALA A 90 -8.11 1.45 -0.24
N THR A 91 -7.09 1.49 -1.09
CA THR A 91 -6.98 2.49 -2.15
C THR A 91 -7.88 2.13 -3.33
N ALA A 92 -8.20 3.12 -4.19
CA ALA A 92 -9.05 2.87 -5.35
C ALA A 92 -8.48 1.81 -6.30
N GLU A 93 -7.15 1.75 -6.48
CA GLU A 93 -6.50 0.75 -7.34
C GLU A 93 -6.60 -0.65 -6.75
N GLU A 94 -6.40 -0.80 -5.44
CA GLU A 94 -6.57 -2.08 -4.74
C GLU A 94 -8.01 -2.60 -4.83
N VAL A 95 -9.00 -1.71 -4.73
CA VAL A 95 -10.43 -2.08 -4.88
C VAL A 95 -10.76 -2.50 -6.32
N ILE A 96 -10.18 -1.83 -7.33
CA ILE A 96 -10.40 -2.14 -8.75
C ILE A 96 -9.74 -3.47 -9.13
N ASN A 97 -8.52 -3.72 -8.67
CA ASN A 97 -7.75 -4.93 -9.00
C ASN A 97 -8.16 -6.13 -8.12
N GLY A 98 -8.69 -5.89 -6.93
CA GLY A 98 -9.20 -6.95 -6.03
C GLY A 98 -8.11 -7.85 -5.45
N GLU A 99 -6.90 -7.33 -5.25
CA GLU A 99 -5.72 -8.12 -4.86
C GLU A 99 -5.46 -8.12 -3.35
N ASP A 100 -6.05 -7.19 -2.60
CA ASP A 100 -5.81 -7.00 -1.17
C ASP A 100 -6.93 -7.59 -0.30
N ALA A 101 -6.56 -8.44 0.66
CA ALA A 101 -7.45 -9.07 1.64
C ALA A 101 -7.29 -8.51 3.06
N ALA A 102 -6.35 -7.58 3.28
CA ALA A 102 -6.00 -7.04 4.60
C ALA A 102 -6.63 -5.66 4.89
N ARG A 103 -7.21 -5.00 3.89
CA ARG A 103 -7.82 -3.67 4.01
C ARG A 103 -9.32 -3.69 3.79
N TYR A 104 -10.02 -2.72 4.37
CA TYR A 104 -11.46 -2.62 4.25
C TYR A 104 -11.88 -1.75 3.06
N VAL A 105 -12.99 -2.13 2.42
CA VAL A 105 -13.63 -1.36 1.33
C VAL A 105 -14.78 -0.56 1.91
N CYS A 106 -14.84 0.76 1.63
CA CYS A 106 -16.01 1.55 2.01
C CYS A 106 -17.08 1.51 0.90
N PRO A 107 -18.38 1.71 1.22
CA PRO A 107 -19.45 1.65 0.21
C PRO A 107 -19.27 2.63 -0.96
N ALA A 108 -18.64 3.80 -0.74
CA ALA A 108 -18.36 4.76 -1.81
C ALA A 108 -17.29 4.24 -2.78
N ASP A 109 -16.23 3.60 -2.28
CA ASP A 109 -15.17 3.01 -3.10
C ASP A 109 -15.71 1.80 -3.88
N LEU A 110 -16.58 1.00 -3.27
CA LEU A 110 -17.29 -0.09 -3.95
C LEU A 110 -18.14 0.43 -5.12
N MET A 111 -18.86 1.53 -4.92
CA MET A 111 -19.64 2.16 -5.98
C MET A 111 -18.74 2.68 -7.11
N ALA A 112 -17.60 3.29 -6.78
CA ALA A 112 -16.63 3.76 -7.78
C ALA A 112 -16.05 2.62 -8.62
N ALA A 113 -15.65 1.52 -7.98
CA ALA A 113 -15.13 0.34 -8.66
C ALA A 113 -16.21 -0.33 -9.54
N LEU A 114 -17.44 -0.42 -9.06
CA LEU A 114 -18.57 -0.95 -9.83
C LEU A 114 -18.82 -0.11 -11.10
N VAL A 115 -18.83 1.22 -10.98
CA VAL A 115 -18.99 2.12 -12.13
C VAL A 115 -17.85 1.96 -13.14
N ALA A 116 -16.61 1.84 -12.67
CA ALA A 116 -15.45 1.62 -13.53
C ALA A 116 -15.55 0.28 -14.29
N GLY A 117 -15.94 -0.81 -13.60
CA GLY A 117 -16.14 -2.12 -14.21
C GLY A 117 -17.27 -2.14 -15.24
N LEU A 118 -18.41 -1.52 -14.92
CA LEU A 118 -19.55 -1.41 -15.84
C LEU A 118 -19.22 -0.58 -17.08
N ALA A 119 -18.40 0.47 -16.96
CA ALA A 119 -17.93 1.24 -18.12
C ALA A 119 -17.08 0.38 -19.08
N GLY A 120 -16.28 -0.56 -18.55
CA GLY A 120 -15.55 -1.54 -19.35
C GLY A 120 -16.49 -2.47 -20.13
N VAL A 121 -17.52 -3.00 -19.47
CA VAL A 121 -18.54 -3.86 -20.10
C VAL A 121 -19.35 -3.10 -21.15
N ALA A 122 -19.74 -1.85 -20.88
CA ALA A 122 -20.46 -1.00 -21.82
C ALA A 122 -19.68 -0.79 -23.12
N ARG A 123 -18.35 -0.62 -23.04
CA ARG A 123 -17.48 -0.51 -24.23
C ARG A 123 -17.51 -1.79 -25.08
N VAL A 124 -17.37 -2.96 -24.46
CA VAL A 124 -17.44 -4.27 -25.16
C VAL A 124 -18.84 -4.47 -25.77
N GLY A 125 -19.89 -4.10 -25.02
CA GLY A 125 -21.27 -4.14 -25.50
C GLY A 125 -21.51 -3.27 -26.73
N ALA A 126 -20.95 -2.05 -26.75
CA ALA A 126 -21.06 -1.14 -27.88
C ALA A 126 -20.35 -1.68 -29.14
N VAL A 127 -19.14 -2.23 -29.00
CA VAL A 127 -18.41 -2.88 -30.10
C VAL A 127 -19.21 -4.08 -30.65
N ASN A 128 -19.79 -4.89 -29.77
CA ASN A 128 -20.62 -6.04 -30.16
C ASN A 128 -21.96 -5.62 -30.81
N ALA A 129 -22.52 -4.47 -30.45
CA ALA A 129 -23.72 -3.93 -31.09
C ALA A 129 -23.40 -3.37 -32.49
N TYR A 130 -22.32 -2.60 -32.61
CA TYR A 130 -21.87 -2.03 -33.88
C TYR A 130 -21.52 -3.12 -34.90
N THR A 131 -20.79 -4.15 -34.48
CA THR A 131 -20.44 -5.29 -35.35
C THR A 131 -21.68 -6.08 -35.80
N ARG A 132 -22.68 -6.28 -34.93
CA ARG A 132 -23.98 -6.87 -35.31
C ARG A 132 -24.74 -6.02 -36.33
N GLN A 133 -24.78 -4.70 -36.17
CA GLN A 133 -25.40 -3.79 -37.14
C GLN A 133 -24.69 -3.84 -38.50
N GLN A 134 -23.36 -3.82 -38.51
CA GLN A 134 -22.58 -3.94 -39.74
C GLN A 134 -22.83 -5.28 -40.45
N TYR A 135 -22.87 -6.38 -39.70
CA TYR A 135 -23.18 -7.69 -40.26
C TYR A 135 -24.58 -7.76 -40.84
N ALA A 136 -25.59 -7.22 -40.13
CA ALA A 136 -26.96 -7.15 -40.64
C ALA A 136 -27.06 -6.32 -41.94
N ALA A 137 -26.38 -5.17 -42.00
CA ALA A 137 -26.31 -4.34 -43.20
C ALA A 137 -25.60 -5.06 -44.37
N LEU A 138 -24.53 -5.82 -44.09
CA LEU A 138 -23.84 -6.62 -45.08
C LEU A 138 -24.75 -7.73 -45.63
N VAL A 139 -25.41 -8.49 -44.75
CA VAL A 139 -26.36 -9.55 -45.13
C VAL A 139 -27.49 -8.98 -45.99
N SER A 140 -28.00 -7.79 -45.68
CA SER A 140 -29.02 -7.13 -46.50
C SER A 140 -28.52 -6.77 -47.91
N ARG A 141 -27.22 -6.47 -48.09
CA ARG A 141 -26.65 -6.09 -49.39
C ARG A 141 -26.23 -7.29 -50.25
N VAL A 142 -25.69 -8.34 -49.64
CA VAL A 142 -25.06 -9.47 -50.38
C VAL A 142 -25.66 -10.85 -50.06
N GLY A 143 -26.72 -10.90 -49.26
CA GLY A 143 -27.29 -12.16 -48.76
C GLY A 143 -26.42 -12.84 -47.69
N ALA A 144 -26.98 -13.84 -46.99
CA ALA A 144 -26.31 -14.50 -45.87
C ALA A 144 -25.03 -15.26 -46.29
N SER A 145 -25.09 -15.98 -47.42
CA SER A 145 -23.94 -16.72 -47.97
C SER A 145 -22.84 -15.78 -48.47
N GLY A 146 -23.22 -14.66 -49.09
CA GLY A 146 -22.30 -13.61 -49.51
C GLY A 146 -21.60 -12.93 -48.33
N ALA A 147 -22.34 -12.60 -47.27
CA ALA A 147 -21.78 -12.01 -46.06
C ALA A 147 -20.78 -12.94 -45.37
N GLN A 148 -21.11 -14.23 -45.26
CA GLN A 148 -20.20 -15.25 -44.71
C GLN A 148 -18.92 -15.42 -45.56
N ALA A 149 -19.01 -15.30 -46.89
CA ALA A 149 -17.84 -15.36 -47.76
C ALA A 149 -16.91 -14.15 -47.59
N VAL A 150 -17.49 -12.94 -47.44
CA VAL A 150 -16.75 -11.71 -47.14
C VAL A 150 -16.04 -11.83 -45.79
N GLU A 151 -16.72 -12.28 -44.74
CA GLU A 151 -16.13 -12.45 -43.42
C GLU A 151 -14.99 -13.48 -43.42
N ARG A 152 -15.17 -14.62 -44.11
CA ARG A 152 -14.10 -15.61 -44.29
C ARG A 152 -12.88 -15.05 -45.01
N ARG A 153 -13.07 -14.19 -46.02
CA ARG A 153 -11.96 -13.52 -46.72
C ARG A 153 -11.23 -12.53 -45.81
N VAL A 154 -11.96 -11.74 -45.02
CA VAL A 154 -11.39 -10.80 -44.04
C VAL A 154 -10.58 -11.54 -42.96
N ARG A 155 -11.12 -12.65 -42.42
CA ARG A 155 -10.42 -13.49 -41.43
C ARG A 155 -9.16 -14.11 -42.01
N ARG A 156 -9.20 -14.65 -43.25
CA ARG A 156 -8.02 -15.18 -43.94
C ARG A 156 -6.94 -14.11 -44.18
N GLY A 157 -7.33 -12.90 -44.59
CA GLY A 157 -6.40 -11.78 -44.76
C GLY A 157 -5.76 -11.34 -43.44
N SER A 158 -6.51 -11.37 -42.34
CA SER A 158 -6.00 -11.03 -41.00
C SER A 158 -5.02 -12.09 -40.47
N ALA A 159 -5.34 -13.38 -40.64
CA ALA A 159 -4.43 -14.48 -40.31
C ALA A 159 -3.13 -14.42 -41.14
N HIS A 160 -3.24 -14.10 -42.43
CA HIS A 160 -2.07 -13.93 -43.29
C HIS A 160 -1.14 -12.82 -42.80
N ARG A 161 -1.70 -11.64 -42.43
CA ARG A 161 -0.91 -10.54 -41.86
C ARG A 161 -0.26 -10.90 -40.53
N ALA A 162 -0.95 -11.63 -39.65
CA ALA A 162 -0.39 -12.10 -38.39
C ALA A 162 0.79 -13.05 -38.60
N HIS A 163 0.67 -14.00 -39.54
CA HIS A 163 1.78 -14.88 -39.91
C HIS A 163 2.96 -14.11 -40.53
N CYS A 164 2.71 -13.10 -41.38
CA CYS A 164 3.78 -12.26 -41.92
C CYS A 164 4.48 -11.45 -40.83
N TRP A 165 3.73 -10.94 -39.85
CA TRP A 165 4.31 -10.19 -38.72
C TRP A 165 5.17 -11.10 -37.82
N GLN A 166 4.69 -12.30 -37.49
CA GLN A 166 5.45 -13.29 -36.73
C GLN A 166 6.73 -13.68 -37.47
N ALA A 167 6.65 -13.94 -38.78
CA ALA A 167 7.80 -14.27 -39.61
C ALA A 167 8.83 -13.12 -39.67
N ALA A 168 8.38 -11.86 -39.69
CA ALA A 168 9.26 -10.70 -39.64
C ALA A 168 9.91 -10.51 -38.26
N ALA A 169 9.19 -10.81 -37.17
CA ALA A 169 9.72 -10.77 -35.81
C ALA A 169 10.79 -11.87 -35.58
N ASP A 170 10.53 -13.08 -36.07
CA ASP A 170 11.49 -14.19 -36.00
C ASP A 170 12.75 -13.90 -36.82
N GLN A 171 12.62 -13.28 -38.01
CA GLN A 171 13.78 -12.84 -38.79
C GLN A 171 14.62 -11.78 -38.07
N ARG A 172 14.01 -10.82 -37.36
CA ARG A 172 14.76 -9.85 -36.54
C ARG A 172 15.49 -10.52 -35.37
N ARG A 173 14.90 -11.54 -34.74
CA ARG A 173 15.57 -12.31 -33.68
C ARG A 173 16.77 -13.09 -34.21
N VAL A 174 16.64 -13.72 -35.38
CA VAL A 174 17.74 -14.43 -36.03
C VAL A 174 18.90 -13.46 -36.34
N CYS A 175 18.61 -12.27 -36.87
CA CYS A 175 19.63 -11.25 -37.13
C CYS A 175 20.33 -10.72 -35.86
N HIS A 176 19.62 -10.66 -34.72
CA HIS A 176 20.22 -10.24 -33.44
C HIS A 176 21.05 -11.33 -32.75
N HIS A 177 20.76 -12.62 -32.97
CA HIS A 177 21.56 -13.73 -32.45
C HIS A 177 22.82 -14.00 -33.29
N SER A 178 22.80 -13.69 -34.59
CA SER A 178 23.99 -13.68 -35.43
C SER A 178 24.69 -12.32 -35.33
N GLY A 179 25.43 -12.08 -34.24
CA GLY A 179 26.23 -10.87 -34.05
C GLY A 179 27.12 -10.55 -35.26
N GLY A 180 26.71 -9.58 -36.06
CA GLY A 180 27.44 -9.11 -37.25
C GLY A 180 27.42 -7.60 -37.33
N HIS A 181 28.58 -6.99 -37.11
CA HIS A 181 28.85 -5.56 -37.20
C HIS A 181 28.28 -4.90 -38.46
N VAL A 182 27.64 -3.75 -38.28
CA VAL A 182 27.31 -2.82 -39.37
C VAL A 182 28.61 -2.19 -39.87
N HIS A 183 29.21 -2.73 -40.93
CA HIS A 183 30.22 -2.03 -41.72
C HIS A 183 29.71 -1.73 -43.12
N GLY A 184 30.00 -0.49 -43.53
CA GLY A 184 29.46 0.16 -44.72
C GLY A 184 29.70 -0.59 -46.02
N ALA A 185 28.74 -0.42 -46.92
CA ALA A 185 28.77 -0.91 -48.27
C ALA A 185 29.97 -0.33 -49.04
N ARG A 186 30.89 -1.21 -49.47
CA ARG A 186 31.70 -1.12 -50.71
C ARG A 186 32.51 -2.42 -50.87
N GLY A 187 32.25 -3.17 -51.94
CA GLY A 187 33.14 -4.26 -52.36
C GLY A 187 32.40 -5.49 -52.90
N ARG A 188 32.46 -5.69 -54.22
CA ARG A 188 32.06 -6.93 -54.91
C ARG A 188 33.15 -7.99 -54.69
N GLY A 189 32.77 -9.20 -54.29
CA GLY A 189 33.62 -10.38 -54.24
C GLY A 189 32.77 -11.65 -54.06
N PRO A 190 32.97 -12.71 -54.86
CA PRO A 190 32.08 -13.86 -54.89
C PRO A 190 32.52 -14.91 -53.86
N GLY A 191 31.74 -15.09 -52.80
CA GLY A 191 32.06 -16.07 -51.76
C GLY A 191 31.40 -15.77 -50.43
N GLY A 192 30.13 -15.38 -50.45
CA GLY A 192 29.32 -15.14 -49.26
C GLY A 192 28.08 -16.00 -49.33
N LEU A 193 27.91 -16.86 -48.33
CA LEU A 193 26.76 -17.75 -48.14
C LEU A 193 25.46 -17.05 -48.52
N ALA A 194 24.87 -17.51 -49.62
CA ALA A 194 23.56 -17.12 -50.07
C ALA A 194 22.55 -17.46 -48.97
N CYS A 195 22.13 -16.46 -48.21
CA CYS A 195 20.86 -16.53 -47.50
C CYS A 195 19.78 -16.55 -48.60
N THR A 196 19.47 -17.76 -49.07
CA THR A 196 18.71 -18.01 -50.29
C THR A 196 17.37 -17.29 -50.25
N SER A 197 17.31 -16.25 -51.07
CA SER A 197 16.19 -15.43 -51.43
C SER A 197 15.11 -16.27 -52.13
N ARG A 198 14.23 -16.89 -51.35
CA ARG A 198 12.85 -17.19 -51.79
C ARG A 198 11.79 -16.70 -50.81
N ARG A 199 12.14 -16.49 -49.53
CA ARG A 199 11.23 -15.88 -48.53
C ARG A 199 11.21 -14.34 -48.58
N PHE A 200 12.24 -13.71 -49.13
CA PHE A 200 12.34 -12.23 -49.21
C PHE A 200 11.34 -11.59 -50.18
N ALA A 201 11.01 -12.25 -51.29
CA ALA A 201 10.12 -11.67 -52.31
C ALA A 201 8.62 -11.72 -51.92
N ALA A 202 8.25 -12.57 -50.94
CA ALA A 202 6.87 -12.74 -50.51
C ALA A 202 6.45 -11.71 -49.43
N CYS A 203 7.40 -11.20 -48.64
CA CYS A 203 7.09 -10.29 -47.53
C CYS A 203 6.99 -8.81 -47.97
N LEU A 204 7.60 -8.44 -49.11
CA LEU A 204 7.56 -7.09 -49.67
C LEU A 204 6.34 -6.80 -50.56
N ARG A 205 5.39 -7.74 -50.69
CA ARG A 205 4.11 -7.55 -51.39
C ARG A 205 2.89 -7.66 -50.46
N CYS A 206 3.09 -7.44 -49.16
CA CYS A 206 2.02 -7.25 -48.18
C CYS A 206 1.81 -5.76 -47.92
#